data_AF-A0A645HS18-F1
#
_entry.id   AF-A0A645HS18-F1
#
_cell.length_a   1.000
_cell.length_b   1.000
_cell.length_c   1.000
_cell.angle_alpha   90.00
_cell.angle_beta   90.00
_cell.angle_gamma   90.00
#
_symmetry.space_group_name_H-M   'P 1'
#
loop_
_entity.id
_entity.type
_entity.pdbx_description
1 polymer ?
#
loop_
_entity_poly.entity_id
_entity_poly.type
_entity_poly.pdbx_seq_one_letter_code
_entity_poly.pdbx_strand_id
1 'polypeptide(L)'
;MQSIHKKVKQLDQEIEAEMPRLVETLNLTFQEHRDLISVFEKYRRVSREALGRELDRLILDLKTGNQEQALKEMDARLCLPSFSALCAILCGIHKGVDQRTSLLVLERDLRTAERERLRRDMDNGPKRIKTASFILTFLMIALFMIPIVLLILRNLTAVGL
;
A
#
# COMPACT_ATOMS: atom_id res chain seq x y z
N MET A 1 8.89 2.15 -25.51
CA MET A 1 9.21 2.97 -24.31
C MET A 1 8.08 3.01 -23.27
N GLN A 2 6.79 2.92 -23.62
CA GLN A 2 5.70 2.91 -22.62
C GLN A 2 5.59 1.60 -21.79
N SER A 3 6.02 0.46 -22.34
CA SER A 3 5.99 -0.84 -21.64
C SER A 3 7.04 -0.95 -20.52
N ILE A 4 8.19 -0.27 -20.66
CA ILE A 4 9.26 -0.28 -19.66
C ILE A 4 8.83 0.53 -18.43
N HIS A 5 8.29 1.73 -18.62
CA HIS A 5 7.77 2.56 -17.52
C HIS A 5 6.65 1.87 -16.75
N LYS A 6 5.77 1.11 -17.42
CA LYS A 6 4.74 0.31 -16.73
C LYS A 6 5.34 -0.82 -15.89
N LYS A 7 6.35 -1.53 -16.41
CA LYS A 7 7.03 -2.60 -15.66
C LYS A 7 7.78 -2.06 -14.44
N VAL A 8 8.50 -0.95 -14.59
CA VAL A 8 9.17 -0.26 -13.47
C VAL A 8 8.14 0.15 -12.42
N LYS A 9 7.05 0.80 -12.84
CA LYS A 9 5.99 1.22 -11.91
C LYS A 9 5.30 0.05 -11.19
N GLN A 10 5.17 -1.12 -11.85
CA GLN A 10 4.63 -2.33 -11.21
C GLN A 10 5.61 -2.91 -10.19
N LEU A 11 6.90 -2.95 -10.52
CA LEU A 11 7.97 -3.36 -9.60
C LEU A 11 8.03 -2.43 -8.37
N ASP A 12 7.94 -1.12 -8.58
CA ASP A 12 7.93 -0.12 -7.51
C ASP A 12 6.72 -0.34 -6.58
N GLN A 13 5.55 -0.61 -7.14
CA GLN A 13 4.33 -0.90 -6.36
C GLN A 13 4.44 -2.20 -5.57
N GLU A 14 5.02 -3.25 -6.14
CA GLU A 14 5.26 -4.50 -5.42
C GLU A 14 6.22 -4.31 -4.26
N ILE A 15 7.31 -3.57 -4.48
CA ILE A 15 8.31 -3.27 -3.44
C ILE A 15 7.68 -2.41 -2.34
N GLU A 16 6.92 -1.39 -2.70
CA GLU A 16 6.26 -0.49 -1.75
C GLU A 16 5.20 -1.20 -0.90
N ALA A 17 4.53 -2.21 -1.44
CA ALA A 17 3.62 -3.07 -0.68
C ALA A 17 4.35 -3.99 0.32
N GLU A 18 5.61 -4.34 0.05
CA GLU A 18 6.42 -5.16 0.96
C GLU A 18 7.18 -4.33 2.01
N MET A 19 7.41 -3.04 1.76
CA MET A 19 8.08 -2.13 2.70
C MET A 19 7.55 -2.17 4.14
N PRO A 20 6.24 -2.09 4.44
CA PRO A 20 5.76 -2.15 5.81
C PRO A 20 6.18 -3.46 6.52
N ARG A 21 6.17 -4.60 5.82
CA ARG A 21 6.64 -5.88 6.37
C ARG A 21 8.14 -5.91 6.62
N LEU A 22 8.93 -5.30 5.74
CA LEU A 22 10.37 -5.16 5.92
C LEU A 22 10.68 -4.33 7.17
N VAL A 23 10.01 -3.18 7.33
CA VAL A 23 10.19 -2.29 8.50
C VAL A 23 9.79 -3.00 9.80
N GLU A 24 8.65 -3.69 9.80
CA GLU A 24 8.18 -4.46 10.97
C GLU A 24 9.19 -5.57 11.34
N THR A 25 9.71 -6.31 10.34
CA THR A 25 10.70 -7.37 10.58
C THR A 25 12.01 -6.79 11.12
N LEU A 26 12.46 -5.65 10.58
CA LEU A 26 13.63 -4.94 11.09
C LEU A 26 13.39 -4.50 12.55
N ASN A 27 12.24 -3.89 12.86
CA ASN A 27 11.91 -3.45 14.20
C ASN A 27 11.96 -4.59 15.23
N LEU A 28 11.32 -5.73 14.91
CA LEU A 28 11.31 -6.92 15.76
C LEU A 28 12.71 -7.51 15.93
N THR A 29 13.47 -7.62 14.84
CA THR A 29 14.78 -8.27 14.89
C THR A 29 15.83 -7.40 15.57
N PHE A 30 15.75 -6.06 15.44
CA PHE A 30 16.62 -5.13 16.17
C PHE A 30 16.39 -5.14 17.69
N GLN A 31 15.24 -5.64 18.18
CA GLN A 31 15.02 -5.89 19.60
C GLN A 31 15.81 -7.11 20.09
N GLU A 32 15.94 -8.15 19.27
CA GLU A 32 16.66 -9.39 19.59
C GLU A 32 18.17 -9.33 19.29
N HIS A 33 18.57 -8.84 18.11
CA HIS A 33 19.96 -8.83 17.62
C HIS A 33 20.29 -7.56 16.82
N ARG A 34 21.42 -6.91 17.12
CA ARG A 34 21.88 -5.69 16.42
C ARG A 34 22.60 -5.97 15.09
N ASP A 35 22.45 -7.14 14.49
CA ASP A 35 23.12 -7.48 13.24
C ASP A 35 22.21 -7.31 12.02
N LEU A 36 22.44 -6.22 11.30
CA LEU A 36 21.74 -5.87 10.07
C LEU A 36 21.85 -6.94 8.98
N ILE A 37 23.01 -7.56 8.82
CA ILE A 37 23.27 -8.52 7.74
C ILE A 37 22.40 -9.76 7.97
N SER A 38 22.40 -10.29 9.19
CA SER A 38 21.55 -11.40 9.60
C SER A 38 20.05 -11.11 9.41
N VAL A 39 19.60 -9.87 9.68
CA VAL A 39 18.18 -9.51 9.47
C VAL A 39 17.83 -9.54 7.99
N PHE A 40 18.65 -8.92 7.14
CA PHE A 40 18.40 -8.91 5.70
C PHE A 40 18.48 -10.31 5.10
N GLU A 41 19.41 -11.16 5.52
CA GLU A 41 19.48 -12.57 5.11
C GLU A 41 18.23 -13.37 5.52
N LYS A 42 17.73 -13.15 6.74
CA LYS A 42 16.52 -13.81 7.23
C LYS A 42 15.30 -13.34 6.46
N TYR A 43 15.18 -12.03 6.21
CA TYR A 43 14.07 -11.45 5.45
C TYR A 43 14.11 -11.82 3.96
N ARG A 44 15.30 -11.99 3.36
CA ARG A 44 15.48 -12.43 1.98
C ARG A 44 14.78 -13.76 1.67
N ARG A 45 14.65 -14.65 2.66
CA ARG A 45 13.93 -15.94 2.53
C ARG A 45 12.41 -15.77 2.41
N VAL A 46 11.87 -14.64 2.85
CA VAL A 46 10.43 -14.35 2.94
C VAL A 46 10.00 -13.26 1.94
N SER A 47 10.94 -12.48 1.40
CA SER A 47 10.71 -11.44 0.40
C SER A 47 10.29 -11.98 -0.96
N ARG A 48 9.43 -11.26 -1.69
CA ARG A 48 9.11 -11.59 -3.10
C ARG A 48 10.29 -11.33 -4.04
N GLU A 49 10.17 -11.84 -5.26
CA GLU A 49 11.23 -11.86 -6.28
C GLU A 49 11.72 -10.47 -6.74
N ALA A 50 10.89 -9.43 -6.61
CA ALA A 50 11.23 -8.04 -6.91
C ALA A 50 12.18 -7.45 -5.87
N LEU A 51 11.74 -7.39 -4.60
CA LEU A 51 12.55 -6.89 -3.49
C LEU A 51 13.73 -7.81 -3.17
N GLY A 52 13.55 -9.11 -3.35
CA GLY A 52 14.55 -10.12 -3.08
C GLY A 52 15.84 -9.98 -3.91
N ARG A 53 15.73 -9.60 -5.19
CA ARG A 53 16.91 -9.37 -6.04
C ARG A 53 17.72 -8.15 -5.59
N GLU A 54 17.05 -7.08 -5.17
CA GLU A 54 17.71 -5.90 -4.60
C GLU A 54 18.33 -6.22 -3.23
N LEU A 55 17.64 -7.02 -2.41
CA LEU A 55 18.16 -7.49 -1.12
C LEU A 55 19.40 -8.39 -1.25
N ASP A 56 19.45 -9.30 -2.23
CA ASP A 56 20.66 -10.12 -2.48
C ASP A 56 21.87 -9.24 -2.78
N ARG A 57 21.65 -8.19 -3.58
CA ARG A 57 22.70 -7.24 -3.92
C ARG A 57 23.13 -6.42 -2.72
N LEU A 58 22.16 -5.93 -1.94
CA LEU A 58 22.43 -5.24 -0.68
C LEU A 58 23.22 -6.12 0.29
N ILE A 59 22.83 -7.39 0.47
CA ILE A 59 23.53 -8.31 1.38
C ILE A 59 24.97 -8.53 0.91
N LEU A 60 25.19 -8.66 -0.40
CA LEU A 60 26.53 -8.76 -0.97
C LEU A 60 27.33 -7.48 -0.68
N ASP A 61 26.77 -6.32 -0.96
CA ASP A 61 27.41 -5.02 -0.76
C ASP A 61 27.66 -4.72 0.73
N LEU A 62 26.76 -5.16 1.62
CA LEU A 62 26.92 -5.09 3.09
C LEU A 62 28.04 -6.00 3.61
N LYS A 63 28.31 -7.14 2.93
CA LYS A 63 29.39 -8.06 3.29
C LYS A 63 30.75 -7.58 2.77
N THR A 64 30.78 -6.92 1.63
CA THR A 64 32.03 -6.50 0.96
C THR A 64 32.42 -5.04 1.19
N GLY A 65 31.47 -4.19 1.59
CA GLY A 65 31.62 -2.74 1.63
C GLY A 65 31.11 -2.09 2.91
N ASN A 66 31.11 -0.75 2.92
CA ASN A 66 30.59 0.04 4.03
C ASN A 66 29.05 -0.03 4.05
N GLN A 67 28.47 -0.33 5.21
CA GLN A 67 27.03 -0.47 5.38
C GLN A 67 26.26 0.78 4.94
N GLU A 68 26.74 1.97 5.28
CA GLU A 68 26.10 3.23 4.88
C GLU A 68 26.09 3.42 3.36
N GLN A 69 27.18 3.00 2.71
CA GLN A 69 27.31 3.14 1.26
C GLN A 69 26.42 2.14 0.52
N ALA A 70 26.34 0.90 0.99
CA ALA A 70 25.45 -0.12 0.44
C ALA A 70 23.96 0.29 0.55
N LEU A 71 23.55 0.80 1.71
CA LEU A 71 22.19 1.32 1.93
C LEU A 71 21.89 2.51 1.00
N LYS A 72 22.83 3.44 0.85
CA LYS A 72 22.67 4.61 -0.02
C LYS A 72 22.63 4.25 -1.51
N GLU A 73 23.39 3.26 -1.94
CA GLU A 73 23.32 2.75 -3.31
C GLU A 73 22.00 2.04 -3.60
N MET A 74 21.46 1.29 -2.64
CA MET A 74 20.13 0.70 -2.78
C MET A 74 19.04 1.78 -2.79
N ASP A 75 19.17 2.83 -1.97
CA ASP A 75 18.23 3.95 -1.98
C ASP A 75 18.23 4.71 -3.31
N ALA A 76 19.41 4.94 -3.89
CA ALA A 76 19.54 5.57 -5.20
C ALA A 76 18.96 4.71 -6.35
N ARG A 77 18.82 3.40 -6.16
CA ARG A 77 18.25 2.48 -7.17
C ARG A 77 16.74 2.37 -7.05
N LEU A 78 16.24 2.25 -5.82
CA LEU A 78 14.81 2.16 -5.55
C LEU A 78 14.13 3.51 -5.73
N CYS A 79 14.79 4.61 -5.34
CA CYS A 79 14.23 5.97 -5.31
C CYS A 79 12.85 6.04 -4.62
N LEU A 80 12.59 5.14 -3.66
CA LEU A 80 11.33 5.08 -2.93
C LEU A 80 11.45 5.90 -1.65
N PRO A 81 10.54 6.85 -1.38
CA PRO A 81 10.62 7.71 -0.21
C PRO A 81 10.57 6.92 1.11
N SER A 82 9.80 5.84 1.14
CA SER A 82 9.70 4.92 2.29
C SER A 82 11.02 4.20 2.59
N PHE A 83 11.76 3.86 1.55
CA PHE A 83 13.03 3.14 1.68
C PHE A 83 14.18 4.09 2.07
N SER A 84 14.16 5.33 1.56
CA SER A 84 15.12 6.37 1.94
C SER A 84 15.01 6.73 3.42
N ALA A 85 13.78 6.87 3.92
CA ALA A 85 13.52 7.07 5.35
C ALA A 85 14.05 5.90 6.19
N LEU A 86 13.86 4.66 5.73
CA LEU A 86 14.39 3.47 6.40
C LEU A 86 15.92 3.47 6.43
N CYS A 87 16.58 3.76 5.31
CA CYS A 87 18.04 3.83 5.23
C CYS A 87 18.62 4.91 6.17
N ALA A 88 18.00 6.08 6.23
CA ALA A 88 18.42 7.15 7.14
C ALA A 88 18.36 6.71 8.62
N ILE A 89 17.31 5.99 8.99
CA ILE A 89 17.14 5.44 10.34
C ILE A 89 18.15 4.31 10.61
N LEU A 90 18.37 3.40 9.67
CA LEU A 90 19.36 2.32 9.82
C LEU A 90 20.78 2.88 9.98
N CYS A 91 21.16 3.90 9.19
CA CYS A 91 22.45 4.57 9.31
C CYS A 91 22.63 5.26 10.67
N GLY A 92 21.58 5.87 11.24
CA GLY A 92 21.70 6.50 12.56
C GLY A 92 21.66 5.51 13.72
N ILE A 93 20.96 4.37 13.60
CA ILE A 93 21.08 3.24 14.55
C ILE A 93 22.52 2.72 14.59
N HIS A 94 23.19 2.60 13.44
CA HIS A 94 24.59 2.18 13.38
C HIS A 94 25.55 3.17 14.06
N LYS A 95 25.22 4.47 14.05
CA LYS A 95 25.99 5.53 14.74
C LYS A 95 25.79 5.56 16.25
N GLY A 96 25.03 4.62 16.83
CA GLY A 96 24.78 4.53 18.26
C GLY A 96 23.75 5.54 18.78
N VAL A 97 23.06 6.25 17.89
CA VAL A 97 21.91 7.08 18.25
C VAL A 97 20.71 6.15 18.39
N ASP A 98 20.02 6.17 19.53
CA ASP A 98 18.81 5.38 19.76
C ASP A 98 17.65 5.85 18.87
N GLN A 99 17.70 5.47 17.59
CA GLN A 99 16.69 5.75 16.58
C GLN A 99 15.62 4.66 16.50
N ARG A 100 15.52 3.81 17.53
CA ARG A 100 14.43 2.82 17.67
C ARG A 100 13.06 3.50 17.65
N THR A 101 12.93 4.65 18.31
CA THR A 101 11.71 5.47 18.27
C THR A 101 11.42 5.96 16.86
N SER A 102 12.44 6.37 16.10
CA SER A 102 12.28 6.80 14.71
C SER A 102 11.82 5.66 13.81
N LEU A 103 12.32 4.44 14.01
CA LEU A 103 11.91 3.25 13.26
C LEU A 103 10.46 2.89 13.55
N LEU A 104 10.02 3.02 14.81
CA LEU A 104 8.63 2.81 15.22
C LEU A 104 7.68 3.90 14.69
N VAL A 105 8.16 5.16 14.59
CA VAL A 105 7.41 6.25 13.94
C VAL A 105 7.26 5.97 12.45
N LEU A 106 8.33 5.57 11.74
CA LEU A 106 8.26 5.22 10.33
C LEU A 106 7.30 4.04 10.09
N GLU A 107 7.32 3.02 10.94
CA GLU A 107 6.38 1.90 10.85
C GLU A 107 4.91 2.39 10.97
N ARG A 108 4.63 3.28 11.92
CA ARG A 108 3.29 3.87 12.08
C ARG A 108 2.90 4.73 10.88
N ASP A 109 3.83 5.49 10.32
CA ASP A 109 3.60 6.33 9.15
C ASP A 109 3.30 5.46 7.92
N LEU A 110 4.03 4.37 7.73
CA LEU A 110 3.76 3.41 6.64
C LEU A 110 2.41 2.72 6.79
N ARG A 111 2.04 2.28 8.00
CA ARG A 111 0.71 1.72 8.27
C ARG A 111 -0.40 2.75 8.04
N THR A 112 -0.15 4.02 8.32
CA THR A 112 -1.10 5.11 8.08
C THR A 112 -1.23 5.40 6.59
N ALA A 113 -0.12 5.43 5.85
CA ALA A 113 -0.10 5.60 4.40
C ALA A 113 -0.79 4.44 3.68
N GLU A 114 -0.63 3.21 4.13
CA GLU A 114 -1.33 2.03 3.59
C GLU A 114 -2.84 2.11 3.84
N ARG A 115 -3.25 2.53 5.04
CA ARG A 115 -4.68 2.81 5.35
C ARG A 115 -5.24 3.93 4.49
N GLU A 116 -4.47 4.97 4.21
CA GLU A 116 -4.89 6.03 3.29
C GLU A 116 -4.99 5.52 1.85
N ARG A 117 -4.08 4.67 1.39
CA ARG A 117 -4.18 4.01 0.08
C ARG A 117 -5.44 3.16 -0.02
N LEU A 118 -5.69 2.30 0.98
CA LEU A 118 -6.94 1.53 1.11
C LEU A 118 -8.16 2.45 1.12
N ARG A 119 -8.12 3.56 1.86
CA ARG A 119 -9.21 4.55 1.85
C ARG A 119 -9.39 5.21 0.49
N ARG A 120 -8.32 5.59 -0.21
CA ARG A 120 -8.38 6.17 -1.57
C ARG A 120 -8.88 5.14 -2.60
N ASP A 121 -8.52 3.87 -2.46
CA ASP A 121 -9.04 2.80 -3.31
C ASP A 121 -10.53 2.55 -3.04
N MET A 122 -10.95 2.62 -1.78
CA MET A 122 -12.37 2.62 -1.40
C MET A 122 -13.11 3.87 -1.90
N ASP A 123 -12.45 5.03 -1.94
CA ASP A 123 -13.03 6.30 -2.40
C ASP A 123 -13.11 6.40 -3.94
N ASN A 124 -12.19 5.73 -4.64
CA ASN A 124 -12.31 5.45 -6.08
C ASN A 124 -13.38 4.37 -6.37
N GLY A 125 -13.71 3.56 -5.36
CA GLY A 125 -14.68 2.48 -5.39
C GLY A 125 -16.04 2.78 -4.73
N PRO A 126 -16.82 3.80 -5.19
CA PRO A 126 -18.26 3.70 -5.07
C PRO A 126 -19.01 4.03 -6.37
N LYS A 127 -18.37 4.02 -7.56
CA LYS A 127 -19.13 4.17 -8.82
C LYS A 127 -20.20 3.09 -8.97
N ARG A 128 -19.92 1.84 -8.56
CA ARG A 128 -20.87 0.72 -8.64
C ARG A 128 -22.00 0.79 -7.60
N ILE A 129 -21.70 1.32 -6.41
CA ILE A 129 -22.69 1.49 -5.34
C ILE A 129 -23.68 2.60 -5.70
N LYS A 130 -23.19 3.74 -6.24
CA LYS A 130 -24.07 4.81 -6.72
C LYS A 130 -25.06 4.32 -7.77
N THR A 131 -24.60 3.56 -8.78
CA THR A 131 -25.51 3.02 -9.81
C THR A 131 -26.56 2.06 -9.22
N ALA A 132 -26.15 1.18 -8.30
CA ALA A 132 -27.08 0.28 -7.63
C ALA A 132 -28.13 1.03 -6.77
N SER A 133 -27.70 2.06 -6.03
CA SER A 133 -28.61 2.91 -5.26
C SER A 133 -29.60 3.67 -6.15
N PHE A 134 -29.16 4.22 -7.29
CA PHE A 134 -30.05 4.90 -8.24
C PHE A 134 -31.12 3.96 -8.82
N ILE A 135 -30.74 2.73 -9.18
CA ILE A 135 -31.70 1.72 -9.67
C ILE A 135 -32.72 1.34 -8.59
N LEU A 136 -32.27 1.14 -7.35
CA LEU A 136 -33.14 0.82 -6.22
C LEU A 136 -34.12 1.96 -5.90
N THR A 137 -33.64 3.21 -5.91
CA THR A 137 -34.50 4.39 -5.73
C THR A 137 -35.54 4.51 -6.84
N PHE A 138 -35.15 4.31 -8.09
CA PHE A 138 -36.09 4.33 -9.22
C PHE A 138 -37.15 3.24 -9.09
N LEU A 139 -36.76 2.03 -8.70
CA LEU A 139 -37.67 0.91 -8.48
C LEU A 139 -38.67 1.21 -7.35
N MET A 140 -38.20 1.83 -6.26
CA MET A 140 -39.06 2.23 -5.14
C MET A 140 -40.10 3.26 -5.58
N ILE A 141 -39.71 4.27 -6.37
CA ILE A 141 -40.62 5.27 -6.92
C ILE A 141 -41.64 4.63 -7.86
N ALA A 142 -41.20 3.73 -8.74
CA ALA A 142 -42.07 3.02 -9.67
C ALA A 142 -43.13 2.18 -8.96
N LEU A 143 -42.76 1.53 -7.84
CA LEU A 143 -43.69 0.73 -7.03
C LEU A 143 -44.88 1.54 -6.50
N PHE A 144 -44.68 2.82 -6.18
CA PHE A 144 -45.76 3.72 -5.75
C PHE A 144 -46.48 4.40 -6.91
N MET A 145 -45.77 4.80 -7.97
CA MET A 145 -46.36 5.51 -9.11
C MET A 145 -47.28 4.63 -9.96
N ILE A 146 -46.90 3.39 -10.22
CA ILE A 146 -47.68 2.45 -11.05
C ILE A 146 -49.11 2.23 -10.52
N PRO A 147 -49.33 1.85 -9.23
CA PRO A 147 -50.69 1.63 -8.73
C PRO A 147 -51.52 2.91 -8.70
N ILE A 148 -50.91 4.07 -8.46
CA ILE A 148 -51.61 5.36 -8.47
C ILE A 148 -52.12 5.68 -9.88
N VAL A 149 -51.28 5.55 -10.90
CA VAL A 149 -51.67 5.80 -12.30
C VAL A 149 -52.75 4.81 -12.75
N LEU A 150 -52.60 3.54 -12.39
CA LEU A 150 -53.58 2.50 -12.73
C LEU A 150 -54.93 2.76 -12.04
N LEU A 151 -54.91 3.25 -10.80
CA LEU A 151 -56.11 3.64 -10.07
C LEU A 151 -56.77 4.89 -10.68
N ILE A 152 -56.00 5.88 -11.10
CA ILE A 152 -56.50 7.08 -11.78
C ILE A 152 -57.13 6.70 -13.12
N LEU A 153 -56.45 5.90 -13.95
CA LEU A 153 -56.98 5.41 -15.22
C LEU A 153 -58.26 4.61 -15.01
N ARG A 154 -58.28 3.70 -14.03
CA ARG A 154 -59.48 2.91 -13.71
C ARG A 154 -60.64 3.79 -13.25
N ASN A 155 -60.36 4.82 -12.45
CA ASN A 155 -61.38 5.79 -12.03
C ASN A 155 -61.87 6.65 -13.19
N LEU A 156 -60.99 7.11 -14.08
CA LEU A 156 -61.36 7.87 -15.27
C LEU A 156 -62.24 7.04 -16.22
N THR A 157 -61.90 5.76 -16.45
CA THR A 157 -62.74 4.85 -17.24
C THR A 157 -64.06 4.50 -16.54
N ALA A 158 -64.09 4.52 -15.21
CA ALA A 158 -65.31 4.24 -14.44
C ALA A 158 -66.25 5.45 -14.34
N VAL A 159 -65.72 6.68 -14.46
CA VAL A 159 -66.48 7.95 -14.36
C VAL A 159 -67.06 8.37 -15.73
N GLY A 160 -66.71 7.68 -16.83
CA GLY A 160 -67.39 7.85 -18.11
C GLY A 160 -66.85 9.02 -18.93
N LEU A 161 -65.78 8.75 -19.67
CA LEU A 161 -65.63 9.23 -21.05
C LEU A 161 -65.50 8.01 -21.96
#